data_AF-A0A1I7YXR6-F1
#
_entry.id   AF-A0A1I7YXR6-F1
#
_cell.length_a   1.000
_cell.length_b   1.000
_cell.length_c   1.000
_cell.angle_alpha   90.00
_cell.angle_beta   90.00
_cell.angle_gamma   90.00
#
_symmetry.space_group_name_H-M   'P 1'
#
loop_
_entity.id
_entity.type
_entity.pdbx_description
1 polymer ?
#
loop_
_entity_poly.entity_id
_entity_poly.type
_entity_poly.pdbx_seq_one_letter_code
_entity_poly.pdbx_strand_id
1 'polypeptide(L)'
;MKATLLLLACLAATGASYSFGAKLLHIQSLWRHGDRTPVGTYPTDPYQENAWPVPWGELTTRGMWQHYRQGLKLKEEYIDKYKLVSANYSINEVSLHESA
;
A
#
# COMPACT_ATOMS: atom_id res chain seq x y z
N MET A 1 -28.69 38.77 34.68
CA MET A 1 -27.29 38.27 34.79
C MET A 1 -27.14 36.79 34.43
N LYS A 2 -27.99 35.87 34.91
CA LYS A 2 -27.89 34.43 34.59
C LYS A 2 -28.18 34.08 33.11
N ALA A 3 -29.16 34.75 32.48
CA ALA A 3 -29.51 34.52 31.07
C ALA A 3 -28.42 34.99 30.08
N THR A 4 -27.70 36.06 30.43
CA THR A 4 -26.60 36.59 29.62
C THR A 4 -25.38 35.66 29.63
N LEU A 5 -25.12 34.99 30.76
CA LEU A 5 -24.08 33.95 30.87
C LEU A 5 -24.41 32.71 30.02
N LEU A 6 -25.68 32.29 29.98
CA LEU A 6 -26.15 31.17 29.19
C LEU A 6 -26.07 31.44 27.68
N LEU A 7 -26.37 32.67 27.24
CA LEU A 7 -26.23 33.06 25.83
C LEU A 7 -24.75 33.07 25.38
N LEU A 8 -23.83 33.52 26.24
CA LEU A 8 -22.40 33.55 25.95
C LEU A 8 -21.80 32.13 25.83
N ALA A 9 -22.28 31.19 26.66
CA ALA A 9 -21.88 29.78 26.60
C ALA A 9 -22.38 29.08 25.32
N CYS A 10 -23.57 29.46 24.81
CA CYS A 10 -24.09 28.95 23.53
C CYS A 10 -23.31 29.47 22.32
N LEU A 11 -22.87 30.74 22.32
CA LEU A 11 -22.00 31.25 21.25
C LEU A 11 -20.63 30.56 21.25
N ALA A 12 -20.05 30.24 22.42
CA ALA A 12 -18.80 29.49 22.50
C ALA A 12 -18.92 28.04 21.96
N ALA A 13 -20.11 27.44 22.02
CA ALA A 13 -20.39 26.10 21.49
C ALA A 13 -20.54 26.06 19.96
N THR A 14 -20.73 27.20 19.29
CA THR A 14 -20.90 27.27 17.81
C THR A 14 -19.58 27.21 17.03
N GLY A 15 -18.43 27.23 17.71
CA GLY A 15 -17.10 27.07 17.11
C GLY A 15 -16.58 25.63 17.04
N ALA A 16 -17.40 24.63 17.39
CA ALA A 16 -17.01 23.24 17.28
C ALA A 16 -17.02 22.79 15.80
N SER A 17 -15.86 22.89 15.15
CA SER A 17 -15.63 22.27 13.84
C SER A 17 -15.79 20.75 13.97
N TYR A 18 -16.95 20.21 13.58
CA TYR A 18 -17.09 18.78 13.39
C TYR A 18 -16.29 18.38 12.15
N SER A 19 -15.08 17.87 12.35
CA SER A 19 -14.33 17.20 11.30
C SER A 19 -15.03 15.88 11.00
N PHE A 20 -15.81 15.83 9.92
CA PHE A 20 -16.33 14.58 9.38
C PHE A 20 -15.17 13.86 8.69
N GLY A 21 -14.29 13.24 9.48
CA GLY A 21 -13.15 12.51 8.96
C GLY A 21 -13.60 11.19 8.34
N ALA A 22 -13.40 11.02 7.04
CA ALA A 22 -13.52 9.71 6.41
C ALA A 22 -12.44 8.79 6.98
N LYS A 23 -12.85 7.64 7.54
CA LYS A 23 -11.93 6.62 8.06
C LYS A 23 -11.71 5.55 7.00
N LEU A 24 -10.46 5.28 6.66
CA LEU A 24 -10.11 4.13 5.82
C LEU A 24 -10.36 2.84 6.61
N LEU A 25 -11.18 1.95 6.07
CA LEU A 25 -11.55 0.68 6.72
C LEU A 25 -10.89 -0.54 6.08
N HIS A 26 -10.62 -0.48 4.77
CA HIS A 26 -10.08 -1.60 4.01
C HIS A 26 -9.43 -1.12 2.72
N ILE A 27 -8.46 -1.89 2.23
CA ILE A 27 -7.82 -1.72 0.92
C ILE A 27 -7.71 -3.08 0.24
N GLN A 28 -8.12 -3.12 -1.02
CA GLN A 28 -7.79 -4.19 -1.93
C GLN A 28 -6.89 -3.61 -3.02
N SER A 29 -5.73 -4.21 -3.22
CA SER A 29 -4.74 -3.73 -4.18
C SER A 29 -4.30 -4.86 -5.09
N LEU A 30 -4.08 -4.52 -6.36
CA LEU A 30 -3.63 -5.45 -7.39
C LEU A 30 -2.37 -4.90 -8.03
N TRP A 31 -1.35 -5.74 -8.12
CA TRP A 31 -0.06 -5.39 -8.67
C TRP A 31 0.35 -6.43 -9.69
N ARG A 32 1.06 -6.01 -10.72
CA ARG A 32 1.81 -6.94 -11.57
C ARG A 32 3.06 -7.40 -10.82
N HIS A 33 3.56 -8.58 -11.18
CA HIS A 33 4.90 -9.03 -10.80
C HIS A 33 5.96 -7.95 -11.12
N GLY A 34 7.08 -7.97 -10.41
CA GLY A 34 8.22 -7.08 -10.67
C GLY A 34 8.98 -7.50 -11.93
N ASP A 35 10.08 -6.83 -12.22
CA ASP A 35 10.96 -7.17 -13.34
C ASP A 35 11.35 -8.67 -13.33
N ARG A 36 11.12 -9.35 -14.45
CA ARG A 36 11.38 -10.78 -14.65
C ARG A 36 11.98 -11.00 -16.02
N THR A 37 12.67 -12.11 -16.21
CA THR A 37 13.15 -12.51 -17.53
C THR A 37 11.98 -12.94 -18.43
N PRO A 38 12.14 -12.86 -19.77
CA PRO A 38 11.21 -13.47 -20.70
C PRO A 38 10.93 -14.93 -20.34
N VAL A 39 9.75 -15.44 -20.72
CA VAL A 39 9.42 -16.88 -20.58
C VAL A 39 9.96 -17.73 -21.75
N GLY A 40 10.66 -17.09 -22.67
CA GLY A 40 11.10 -17.63 -23.94
C GLY A 40 11.18 -16.53 -25.00
N THR A 41 11.69 -16.90 -26.17
CA THR A 41 11.82 -16.00 -27.30
C THR A 41 11.59 -16.74 -28.63
N TYR A 42 11.65 -16.02 -29.75
CA TYR A 42 11.53 -16.58 -31.09
C TYR A 42 12.80 -17.39 -31.47
N PRO A 43 12.69 -18.38 -32.38
CA PRO A 43 13.78 -19.34 -32.62
C PRO A 43 15.12 -18.76 -33.07
N THR A 44 15.11 -17.59 -33.73
CA THR A 44 16.32 -16.94 -34.27
C THR A 44 16.77 -15.74 -33.44
N ASP A 45 16.30 -15.61 -32.20
CA ASP A 45 16.77 -14.54 -31.32
C ASP A 45 18.24 -14.78 -30.96
N PRO A 46 19.15 -13.82 -31.19
CA PRO A 46 20.53 -13.93 -30.74
C PRO A 46 20.67 -13.99 -29.20
N TYR A 47 19.65 -13.58 -28.44
CA TYR A 47 19.65 -13.54 -26.97
C TYR A 47 18.76 -14.63 -26.37
N GLN A 48 19.33 -15.83 -26.27
CA GLN A 48 18.70 -16.98 -25.61
C GLN A 48 18.82 -16.88 -24.08
N GLU A 49 18.42 -17.93 -23.35
CA GLU A 49 18.31 -17.91 -21.87
C GLU A 49 19.61 -17.48 -21.18
N ASN A 50 20.75 -17.91 -21.72
CA ASN A 50 22.07 -17.56 -21.22
C ASN A 50 22.42 -16.05 -21.30
N ALA A 51 21.65 -15.25 -22.03
CA ALA A 51 21.81 -13.80 -22.08
C ALA A 51 21.21 -13.08 -20.85
N TRP A 52 20.50 -13.81 -19.98
CA TRP A 52 19.75 -13.25 -18.86
C TRP A 52 20.34 -13.66 -17.51
N PRO A 53 20.16 -12.84 -16.45
CA PRO A 53 20.83 -13.06 -15.17
C PRO A 53 20.21 -14.18 -14.32
N VAL A 54 19.00 -14.62 -14.66
CA VAL A 54 18.26 -15.71 -14.02
C VAL A 54 17.54 -16.52 -15.11
N PRO A 55 17.08 -17.76 -14.82
CA PRO A 55 16.33 -18.58 -15.79
C PRO A 55 15.09 -17.88 -16.34
N TRP A 56 14.53 -18.41 -17.42
CA TRP A 56 13.31 -17.88 -18.02
C TRP A 56 12.13 -17.78 -17.07
N GLY A 57 11.39 -16.67 -17.19
CA GLY A 57 10.20 -16.38 -16.42
C GLY A 57 10.46 -15.93 -14.97
N GLU A 58 11.67 -16.09 -14.47
CA GLU A 58 12.04 -15.83 -13.07
C GLU A 58 12.16 -14.34 -12.76
N LEU A 59 11.82 -13.99 -11.52
CA LEU A 59 11.94 -12.63 -11.01
C LEU A 59 13.43 -12.25 -10.90
N THR A 60 13.81 -11.08 -11.44
CA THR A 60 15.18 -10.60 -11.33
C THR A 60 15.41 -9.97 -9.95
N THR A 61 16.68 -9.83 -9.54
CA THR A 61 17.03 -9.06 -8.33
C THR A 61 16.45 -7.64 -8.37
N ARG A 62 16.37 -7.03 -9.55
CA ARG A 62 15.72 -5.73 -9.74
C ARG A 62 14.22 -5.81 -9.43
N GLY A 63 13.54 -6.85 -9.90
CA GLY A 63 12.13 -7.09 -9.63
C GLY A 63 11.84 -7.29 -8.14
N MET A 64 12.70 -8.03 -7.44
CA MET A 64 12.63 -8.19 -5.98
C MET A 64 12.74 -6.83 -5.27
N TRP A 65 13.71 -6.00 -5.66
CA TRP A 65 13.88 -4.66 -5.09
C TRP A 65 12.70 -3.73 -5.37
N GLN A 66 12.05 -3.84 -6.53
CA GLN A 66 10.85 -3.08 -6.84
C GLN A 66 9.72 -3.41 -5.85
N HIS A 67 9.48 -4.69 -5.59
CA HIS A 67 8.46 -5.13 -4.63
C HIS A 67 8.79 -4.74 -3.19
N TYR A 68 10.05 -4.87 -2.78
CA TYR A 68 10.48 -4.39 -1.46
C TYR A 68 10.18 -2.90 -1.26
N ARG A 69 10.55 -2.06 -2.25
CA ARG A 69 10.28 -0.62 -2.21
C ARG A 69 8.78 -0.31 -2.24
N GLN A 70 7.99 -1.11 -2.94
CA GLN A 70 6.54 -0.97 -2.93
C GLN A 70 5.98 -1.27 -1.53
N GLY A 71 6.46 -2.33 -0.86
CA GLY A 71 6.11 -2.64 0.53
C GLY A 71 6.42 -1.50 1.50
N LEU A 72 7.56 -0.82 1.34
CA LEU A 72 7.90 0.35 2.16
C LEU A 72 6.90 1.51 1.97
N LYS A 73 6.47 1.79 0.74
CA LYS A 73 5.45 2.81 0.47
C LYS A 73 4.09 2.45 1.05
N LEU A 74 3.71 1.17 0.97
CA LEU A 74 2.47 0.67 1.55
C LEU A 74 2.48 0.77 3.08
N LYS A 75 3.62 0.48 3.72
CA LYS A 75 3.81 0.70 5.15
C LYS A 75 3.65 2.18 5.50
N GLU A 76 4.33 3.07 4.78
CA GLU A 76 4.23 4.52 5.03
C GLU A 76 2.78 5.01 4.94
N GLU A 77 2.07 4.65 3.87
CA GLU A 77 0.69 5.13 3.66
C GLU A 77 -0.29 4.47 4.64
N TYR A 78 -0.28 3.13 4.76
CA TYR A 78 -1.36 2.41 5.45
C TYR A 78 -1.06 2.06 6.89
N ILE A 79 0.21 1.86 7.26
CA ILE A 79 0.59 1.62 8.66
C ILE A 79 0.90 2.95 9.34
N ASP A 80 1.75 3.80 8.75
CA ASP A 80 2.22 4.98 9.46
C ASP A 80 1.22 6.13 9.42
N LYS A 81 0.65 6.45 8.26
CA LYS A 81 -0.28 7.57 8.09
C LYS A 81 -1.72 7.21 8.46
N TYR A 82 -2.29 6.15 7.88
CA TYR A 82 -3.69 5.79 8.15
C TYR A 82 -3.93 4.94 9.39
N LYS A 83 -2.87 4.36 9.99
CA LYS A 83 -3.00 3.43 11.13
C LYS A 83 -4.02 2.32 10.86
N LEU A 84 -4.07 1.84 9.61
CA LEU A 84 -5.07 0.88 9.14
C LEU A 84 -4.84 -0.51 9.73
N VAL A 85 -3.58 -0.96 9.76
CA VAL A 85 -3.15 -2.23 10.35
C VAL A 85 -2.06 -1.97 11.39
N SER A 86 -1.80 -2.96 12.24
CA SER A 86 -0.85 -2.83 13.34
C SER A 86 0.60 -2.74 12.85
N ALA A 87 1.48 -2.15 13.68
CA ALA A 87 2.89 -1.99 13.34
C ALA A 87 3.67 -3.31 13.33
N ASN A 88 3.18 -4.31 14.07
CA ASN A 88 3.71 -5.67 14.06
C ASN A 88 2.83 -6.52 13.14
N TYR A 89 3.44 -7.45 12.41
CA TYR A 89 2.68 -8.29 11.50
C TYR A 89 1.62 -9.14 12.23
N SER A 90 0.41 -9.17 11.68
CA SER A 90 -0.70 -10.04 12.10
C SER A 90 -1.36 -10.67 10.88
N ILE A 91 -1.45 -12.01 10.86
CA ILE A 91 -2.06 -12.78 9.76
C ILE A 91 -3.54 -12.43 9.53
N ASN A 92 -4.23 -11.94 10.56
CA ASN A 92 -5.65 -11.58 10.47
C ASN A 92 -5.88 -10.19 9.82
N GLU A 93 -4.81 -9.42 9.60
CA GLU A 93 -4.89 -8.04 9.10
C GLU A 93 -4.45 -7.92 7.64
N VAL A 94 -3.56 -8.81 7.17
CA VAL A 94 -2.98 -8.75 5.83
C VAL A 94 -3.07 -10.12 5.16
N SER A 95 -3.64 -10.14 3.95
CA SER A 95 -3.63 -11.32 3.08
C SER A 95 -2.90 -11.02 1.79
N LEU A 96 -2.14 -12.00 1.30
CA LEU A 96 -1.41 -11.94 0.04
C LEU A 96 -1.85 -13.14 -0.81
N HIS A 97 -2.20 -12.85 -2.06
CA HIS A 97 -2.55 -13.86 -3.05
C HIS A 97 -1.73 -13.56 -4.29
N GLU A 98 -1.13 -14.61 -4.84
CA GLU A 98 -0.31 -14.56 -6.04
C GLU A 98 -0.80 -15.58 -7.06
N SER A 99 -0.62 -15.27 -8.34
CA SER A 99 -0.91 -16.22 -9.40
C SER A 99 0.12 -17.35 -9.37
N ALA A 100 -0.35 -18.58 -9.63
CA ALA A 100 0.51 -19.74 -9.85
C ALA A 100 1.43 -19.56 -11.08
#